data_AF-A0A382IE90-F1
#
_entry.id   AF-A0A382IE90-F1
#
_cell.length_a   1.000
_cell.length_b   1.000
_cell.length_c   1.000
_cell.angle_alpha   90.00
_cell.angle_beta   90.00
_cell.angle_gamma   90.00
#
_symmetry.space_group_name_H-M   'P 1'
#
loop_
_entity.id
_entity.type
_entity.pdbx_description
1 polymer ?
#
loop_
_entity_poly.entity_id
_entity_poly.type
_entity_poly.pdbx_seq_one_letter_code
_entity_poly.pdbx_strand_id
1 'polypeptide(L)'
;MSINELKLAKELIRCPSVTPKDAGAINLLVKELKSLGFKCQIMNFKNVKNLYARLGKSSPNFCFAGHTDVVPVGNLKSWSVKPFSGTVKNNRLIGRGASDMKGSIACFVAALSQFKKVKPKFKGSI
;
A
#
# COMPACT_ATOMS: atom_id res chain seq x y z
N MET A 1 5.94 16.44 -0.03
CA MET A 1 7.05 15.74 0.64
C MET A 1 7.31 14.41 -0.05
N SER A 2 8.51 13.83 0.05
CA SER A 2 8.73 12.44 -0.41
C SER A 2 8.07 11.49 0.56
N ILE A 3 7.35 10.49 0.05
CA ILE A 3 6.87 9.37 0.86
C ILE A 3 8.03 8.38 1.01
N ASN A 4 8.26 7.89 2.23
CA ASN A 4 9.26 6.87 2.51
C ASN A 4 8.60 5.48 2.46
N GLU A 5 9.07 4.63 1.54
CA GLU A 5 8.54 3.30 1.26
C GLU A 5 8.63 2.38 2.48
N LEU A 6 9.73 2.40 3.23
CA LEU A 6 9.88 1.55 4.41
C LEU A 6 8.90 1.96 5.52
N LYS A 7 8.70 3.25 5.74
CA LYS A 7 7.73 3.77 6.71
C LYS A 7 6.31 3.35 6.33
N LEU A 8 5.92 3.58 5.07
CA LEU A 8 4.60 3.21 4.57
C LEU A 8 4.36 1.70 4.61
N ALA A 9 5.37 0.89 4.24
CA ALA A 9 5.28 -0.57 4.33
C ALA A 9 5.05 -1.03 5.77
N LYS A 10 5.76 -0.45 6.75
CA LYS A 10 5.57 -0.76 8.17
C LYS A 10 4.18 -0.38 8.66
N GLU A 11 3.67 0.77 8.26
CA GLU A 11 2.31 1.21 8.60
C GLU A 11 1.24 0.29 8.00
N LEU A 12 1.39 -0.13 6.74
CA LEU A 12 0.52 -1.12 6.12
C LEU A 12 0.59 -2.47 6.82
N ILE A 13 1.78 -2.97 7.16
CA ILE A 13 1.95 -4.26 7.87
C ILE A 13 1.25 -4.23 9.23
N ARG A 14 1.21 -3.07 9.91
CA ARG A 14 0.53 -2.89 11.19
C ARG A 14 -0.99 -2.92 11.10
N CYS A 15 -1.57 -2.87 9.90
CA CYS A 15 -2.96 -3.22 9.68
C CYS A 15 -3.09 -4.75 9.64
N PRO A 16 -3.71 -5.42 10.64
CA PRO A 16 -3.91 -6.87 10.65
C PRO A 16 -5.04 -7.28 9.70
N SER A 17 -4.83 -7.03 8.41
CA SER A 17 -5.82 -7.13 7.33
C SER A 17 -5.98 -8.56 6.82
N VAL A 18 -6.27 -9.52 7.70
CA VAL A 18 -6.51 -10.90 7.25
C VAL A 18 -7.80 -10.95 6.42
N THR A 19 -7.75 -11.56 5.23
CA THR A 19 -8.87 -11.63 4.29
C THR A 19 -10.18 -12.03 4.99
N PRO A 20 -11.30 -11.33 4.77
CA PRO A 20 -11.53 -10.18 3.88
C PRO A 20 -11.38 -8.81 4.57
N LYS A 21 -10.86 -8.77 5.80
CA LYS A 21 -10.82 -7.55 6.61
C LYS A 21 -9.76 -6.57 6.10
N ASP A 22 -10.16 -5.35 5.75
CA ASP A 22 -9.24 -4.26 5.35
C ASP A 22 -8.34 -3.77 6.50
N ALA A 23 -8.85 -3.81 7.75
CA ALA A 23 -8.16 -3.34 8.95
C ALA A 23 -7.53 -1.93 8.84
N GLY A 24 -8.11 -1.05 8.01
CA GLY A 24 -7.68 0.34 7.82
C GLY A 24 -6.60 0.54 6.76
N ALA A 25 -6.12 -0.52 6.09
CA ALA A 25 -5.05 -0.40 5.11
C ALA A 25 -5.43 0.48 3.90
N ILE A 26 -6.65 0.34 3.37
CA ILE A 26 -7.14 1.18 2.27
C ILE A 26 -7.29 2.64 2.70
N ASN A 27 -7.75 2.91 3.92
CA ASN A 27 -7.87 4.28 4.41
C ASN A 27 -6.50 4.96 4.52
N LEU A 28 -5.47 4.21 4.93
CA LEU A 28 -4.08 4.67 4.92
C LEU A 28 -3.63 5.03 3.49
N LEU A 29 -3.86 4.14 2.51
CA LEU A 29 -3.51 4.42 1.11
C LEU A 29 -4.26 5.61 0.53
N VAL A 30 -5.56 5.76 0.82
CA VAL A 30 -6.35 6.91 0.38
C VAL A 30 -5.74 8.21 0.88
N LYS A 31 -5.28 8.27 2.13
CA LYS A 31 -4.62 9.46 2.69
C LYS A 31 -3.35 9.80 1.90
N GLU A 32 -2.47 8.82 1.72
CA GLU A 32 -1.20 9.01 1.00
C GLU A 32 -1.43 9.40 -0.46
N LEU A 33 -2.31 8.69 -1.18
CA LEU A 33 -2.63 8.97 -2.59
C LEU A 33 -3.32 10.33 -2.78
N LYS A 34 -4.22 10.73 -1.90
CA LYS A 34 -4.82 12.09 -1.92
C LYS A 34 -3.76 13.18 -1.72
N SER A 35 -2.75 12.95 -0.87
CA SER A 35 -1.64 13.89 -0.71
C SER A 35 -0.82 14.05 -2.00
N LEU A 36 -0.84 13.04 -2.87
CA LEU A 36 -0.25 13.06 -4.21
C LEU A 36 -1.22 13.57 -5.29
N GLY A 37 -2.42 14.03 -4.93
CA GLY A 37 -3.41 14.58 -5.86
C GLY A 37 -4.23 13.54 -6.63
N PHE A 38 -4.21 12.28 -6.22
CA PHE A 38 -5.09 11.25 -6.81
C PHE A 38 -6.54 11.51 -6.43
N LYS A 39 -7.44 11.32 -7.40
CA LYS A 39 -8.86 11.11 -7.11
C LYS A 39 -9.05 9.67 -6.67
N CYS A 40 -9.50 9.47 -5.44
CA CYS A 40 -9.71 8.15 -4.85
C CYS A 40 -11.20 7.83 -4.75
N GLN A 41 -11.60 6.69 -5.27
CA GLN A 41 -12.93 6.12 -5.19
C GLN A 41 -12.87 4.79 -4.43
N ILE A 42 -13.55 4.72 -3.29
CA ILE A 42 -13.73 3.46 -2.56
C ILE A 42 -14.93 2.73 -3.16
N MET A 43 -14.77 1.44 -3.44
CA MET A 43 -15.81 0.58 -3.98
C MET A 43 -15.96 -0.66 -3.09
N ASN A 44 -17.09 -0.75 -2.39
CA ASN A 44 -17.38 -1.89 -1.52
C ASN A 44 -18.25 -2.89 -2.28
N PHE A 45 -17.81 -4.15 -2.34
CA PHE A 45 -18.59 -5.25 -2.87
C PHE A 45 -18.69 -6.34 -1.80
N LYS A 46 -19.90 -6.61 -1.31
CA LYS A 46 -20.13 -7.48 -0.15
C LYS A 46 -19.28 -7.02 1.05
N ASN A 47 -18.41 -7.89 1.57
CA ASN A 47 -17.51 -7.63 2.69
C ASN A 47 -16.09 -7.23 2.26
N VAL A 48 -15.85 -6.98 0.97
CA VAL A 48 -14.54 -6.60 0.43
C VAL A 48 -14.54 -5.11 0.09
N LYS A 49 -13.57 -4.39 0.65
CA LYS A 49 -13.30 -2.99 0.33
C LYS A 49 -12.26 -2.92 -0.79
N ASN A 50 -12.52 -2.12 -1.81
CA ASN A 50 -11.61 -1.88 -2.93
C ASN A 50 -11.33 -0.39 -3.08
N LEU A 51 -10.19 -0.06 -3.69
CA LEU A 51 -9.78 1.31 -3.99
C LEU A 51 -9.43 1.42 -5.47
N TYR A 52 -10.10 2.33 -6.18
CA TYR A 52 -9.62 2.84 -7.45
C TYR A 52 -9.12 4.27 -7.25
N ALA A 53 -7.84 4.51 -7.54
CA ALA A 53 -7.23 5.82 -7.43
C ALA A 53 -6.64 6.21 -8.79
N ARG A 54 -6.89 7.45 -9.23
CA ARG A 54 -6.39 7.94 -10.51
C ARG A 54 -5.81 9.35 -10.41
N LEU A 55 -4.65 9.55 -11.04
CA LEU A 55 -4.00 10.83 -11.27
C LEU A 55 -3.93 11.08 -12.78
N GLY A 56 -4.40 12.24 -13.24
CA GLY A 56 -4.54 12.53 -14.67
C GLY A 56 -5.93 12.17 -15.22
N LYS A 57 -6.16 12.47 -16.50
CA LYS A 57 -7.48 12.31 -17.15
C LYS A 57 -7.41 11.77 -18.59
N SER A 58 -6.22 11.55 -19.15
CA SER A 58 -6.02 11.15 -20.54
C SER A 58 -5.30 9.80 -20.67
N SER A 59 -5.31 9.24 -21.87
CA SER A 59 -4.53 8.04 -22.22
C SER A 59 -3.07 8.38 -22.53
N PRO A 60 -2.12 7.42 -22.36
CA PRO A 60 -2.32 6.05 -21.83
C PRO A 60 -2.57 6.05 -20.31
N ASN A 61 -3.22 5.00 -19.79
CA ASN A 61 -3.45 4.79 -18.36
C ASN A 61 -2.57 3.65 -17.84
N PHE A 62 -1.56 3.96 -17.03
CA PHE A 62 -0.72 2.95 -16.40
C PHE A 62 -1.31 2.57 -15.04
N CYS A 63 -1.85 1.36 -14.90
CA CYS A 63 -2.50 0.91 -13.66
C CYS A 63 -1.58 -0.03 -12.87
N PHE A 64 -1.34 0.28 -11.60
CA PHE A 64 -0.76 -0.65 -10.64
C PHE A 64 -1.87 -1.32 -9.84
N ALA A 65 -1.94 -2.64 -9.91
CA ALA A 65 -2.89 -3.44 -9.14
C ALA A 65 -2.19 -4.17 -7.99
N GLY A 66 -2.89 -4.32 -6.87
CA GLY A 66 -2.41 -5.08 -5.73
C GLY A 66 -3.51 -5.29 -4.71
N HIS A 67 -3.18 -5.99 -3.62
CA HIS A 67 -4.13 -6.31 -2.55
C HIS A 67 -3.56 -5.96 -1.18
N THR A 68 -4.42 -5.46 -0.29
CA THR A 68 -4.02 -5.04 1.07
C THR A 68 -4.25 -6.13 2.10
N ASP A 69 -5.07 -7.12 1.78
CA ASP A 69 -5.31 -8.27 2.64
C ASP A 69 -4.12 -9.22 2.65
N VAL A 70 -4.09 -10.07 3.68
CA VAL A 70 -3.02 -11.03 3.88
C VAL A 70 -3.57 -12.36 4.37
N VAL A 71 -2.83 -13.44 4.15
CA VAL A 71 -3.18 -14.74 4.70
C VAL A 71 -3.01 -14.78 6.24
N PRO A 72 -3.66 -15.75 6.94
CA PRO A 72 -3.47 -15.95 8.36
C PRO A 72 -2.00 -16.07 8.78
N VAL A 73 -1.72 -15.72 10.04
CA VAL A 73 -0.35 -15.70 10.59
C VAL A 73 0.11 -17.07 11.09
N GLY A 74 -0.80 -18.04 11.23
CA GLY A 74 -0.49 -19.35 11.80
C GLY A 74 -0.10 -19.27 13.28
N ASN A 75 0.79 -20.17 13.73
CA ASN A 75 1.25 -20.21 15.11
C ASN A 75 2.17 -19.02 15.46
N LEU A 76 1.73 -18.18 16.40
CA LEU A 76 2.49 -17.01 16.85
C LEU A 76 3.85 -17.36 17.46
N LYS A 77 4.00 -18.55 18.07
CA LYS A 77 5.28 -18.99 18.65
C LYS A 77 6.35 -19.30 17.61
N SER A 78 5.96 -19.55 16.36
CA SER A 78 6.88 -19.81 15.24
C SER A 78 7.47 -18.52 14.63
N TRP A 79 6.97 -17.35 15.04
CA TRP A 79 7.47 -16.08 14.54
C TRP A 79 8.61 -15.54 15.39
N SER A 80 9.67 -15.05 14.73
CA SER A 80 10.80 -14.39 15.38
C SER A 80 10.49 -12.97 15.88
N VAL A 81 9.40 -12.37 15.38
CA VAL A 81 8.84 -11.06 15.78
C VAL A 81 7.32 -11.10 15.63
N LYS A 82 6.57 -10.22 16.31
CA LYS A 82 5.10 -10.16 16.14
C LYS A 82 4.74 -9.96 14.65
N PRO A 83 3.84 -10.76 14.05
CA PRO A 83 3.62 -10.77 12.58
C PRO A 83 3.17 -9.42 12.01
N PHE A 84 2.48 -8.59 12.79
CA PHE A 84 2.00 -7.27 12.38
C PHE A 84 2.80 -6.11 12.99
N SER A 85 4.04 -6.32 13.43
CA SER A 85 4.86 -5.22 13.98
C SER A 85 5.52 -4.33 12.92
N GLY A 86 5.81 -4.90 11.74
CA GLY A 86 6.68 -4.27 10.74
C GLY A 86 8.10 -4.07 11.26
N THR A 87 8.66 -5.07 11.95
CA THR A 87 10.00 -4.97 12.55
C THR A 87 11.06 -5.04 11.46
N VAL A 88 12.07 -4.18 11.54
CA VAL A 88 13.31 -4.33 10.75
C VAL A 88 14.34 -5.01 11.62
N LYS A 89 14.85 -6.17 11.19
CA LYS A 89 15.89 -6.93 11.90
C LYS A 89 16.83 -7.53 10.87
N ASN A 90 18.14 -7.40 11.09
CA ASN A 90 19.17 -7.90 10.17
C ASN A 90 18.94 -7.46 8.72
N ASN A 91 18.67 -6.16 8.52
CA ASN A 91 18.36 -5.53 7.23
C ASN A 91 17.17 -6.13 6.46
N ARG A 92 16.26 -6.81 7.16
CA ARG A 92 15.02 -7.36 6.59
C ARG A 92 13.81 -6.77 7.31
N LEU A 93 12.84 -6.30 6.52
CA LEU A 93 11.50 -5.99 7.02
C LEU A 93 10.74 -7.29 7.20
N ILE A 94 10.42 -7.62 8.45
CA ILE A 94 9.72 -8.86 8.81
C ILE A 94 8.30 -8.52 9.26
N GLY A 95 7.33 -9.17 8.62
CA GLY A 95 5.92 -9.09 8.97
C GLY A 95 5.04 -9.77 7.93
N ARG A 96 3.85 -10.21 8.34
CA ARG A 96 2.83 -10.72 7.42
C ARG A 96 2.43 -9.58 6.49
N GLY A 97 2.60 -9.81 5.20
CA GLY A 97 2.35 -8.82 4.15
C GLY A 97 3.59 -8.09 3.66
N ALA A 98 4.77 -8.28 4.28
CA ALA A 98 5.99 -7.57 3.89
C ALA A 98 6.37 -7.83 2.42
N SER A 99 6.42 -9.11 2.03
CA SER A 99 6.67 -9.51 0.64
C SER A 99 5.40 -9.56 -0.19
N ASP A 100 4.29 -9.99 0.40
CA ASP A 100 3.03 -10.28 -0.30
C ASP A 100 1.84 -9.50 0.29
N MET A 101 1.52 -8.30 -0.18
CA MET A 101 2.33 -7.49 -1.11
C MET A 101 2.45 -6.02 -0.69
N LYS A 102 2.33 -5.75 0.62
CA LYS A 102 2.32 -4.40 1.19
C LYS A 102 3.63 -3.63 0.96
N GLY A 103 4.76 -4.34 0.89
CA GLY A 103 6.03 -3.75 0.48
C GLY A 103 5.98 -3.16 -0.93
N SER A 104 5.48 -3.94 -1.90
CA SER A 104 5.33 -3.50 -3.30
C SER A 104 4.39 -2.30 -3.44
N ILE A 105 3.27 -2.31 -2.70
CA ILE A 105 2.33 -1.17 -2.66
C ILE A 105 3.05 0.09 -2.14
N ALA A 106 3.79 -0.03 -1.04
CA ALA A 106 4.51 1.10 -0.45
C ALA A 106 5.58 1.67 -1.39
N CYS A 107 6.34 0.80 -2.06
CA CYS A 107 7.32 1.18 -3.07
C CYS A 107 6.67 1.92 -4.25
N PHE A 108 5.52 1.46 -4.72
CA PHE A 108 4.81 2.13 -5.82
C PHE A 108 4.35 3.55 -5.43
N VAL A 109 3.76 3.71 -4.25
CA VAL A 109 3.33 5.03 -3.75
C VAL A 109 4.52 5.97 -3.53
N ALA A 110 5.64 5.45 -2.99
CA ALA A 110 6.86 6.22 -2.84
C ALA A 110 7.44 6.66 -4.20
N ALA A 111 7.47 5.76 -5.18
CA ALA A 111 7.90 6.05 -6.55
C ALA A 111 7.04 7.15 -7.19
N LEU A 112 5.71 7.14 -7.00
CA LEU A 112 4.83 8.21 -7.46
C LEU A 112 5.19 9.58 -6.84
N SER A 113 5.50 9.60 -5.55
CA SER A 113 5.91 10.84 -4.85
C SER A 113 7.21 11.43 -5.42
N GLN A 114 8.11 10.60 -5.93
CA GLN A 114 9.35 11.02 -6.58
C GLN A 114 9.11 11.38 -8.06
N PHE A 115 8.37 10.55 -8.79
CA PHE A 115 8.02 10.76 -10.19
C PHE A 115 7.35 12.11 -10.42
N LYS A 116 6.42 12.53 -9.54
CA LYS A 116 5.79 13.84 -9.62
C LYS A 116 6.76 15.02 -9.49
N LYS A 117 7.88 14.85 -8.78
CA LYS A 117 8.92 15.89 -8.66
C LYS A 117 9.74 15.98 -9.94
N VAL A 118 10.10 14.84 -10.50
CA VAL A 118 10.93 14.75 -11.72
C VAL A 118 10.12 15.11 -12.97
N LYS A 119 8.84 14.71 -13.03
CA LYS A 119 7.96 14.90 -14.19
C LYS A 119 6.58 15.44 -13.79
N PRO A 120 6.50 16.70 -13.32
CA PRO A 120 5.24 17.28 -12.82
C PRO A 120 4.15 17.41 -13.90
N LYS A 121 4.54 17.48 -15.18
CA LYS A 121 3.63 17.56 -16.35
C LYS A 121 3.69 16.29 -17.21
N PHE A 122 3.55 15.12 -16.60
CA PHE A 122 3.51 13.87 -17.35
C PHE A 122 2.23 13.79 -18.22
N LYS A 123 2.32 13.08 -19.36
CA LYS A 123 1.17 12.81 -20.23
C LYS A 123 0.46 11.53 -19.77
N GLY A 124 -0.85 11.47 -19.96
CA GLY A 124 -1.66 10.28 -19.66
C GLY A 124 -2.24 10.29 -18.24
N SER A 125 -2.42 9.10 -17.69
CA SER A 125 -2.93 8.85 -16.35
C SER A 125 -2.15 7.74 -15.67
N ILE A 126 -2.13 7.79 -14.34
CA ILE A 126 -1.68 6.71 -13.46
C ILE A 126 -2.82 6.35 -12.53
#